data_AF-A0A8T3MTL1-F1
#
_entry.id   AF-A0A8T3MTL1-F1
#
_cell.length_a   1.000
_cell.length_b   1.000
_cell.length_c   1.000
_cell.angle_alpha   90.00
_cell.angle_beta   90.00
_cell.angle_gamma   90.00
#
_symmetry.space_group_name_H-M   'P 1'
#
loop_
_entity.id
_entity.type
_entity.pdbx_description
1 polymer ?
#
loop_
_entity_poly.entity_id
_entity_poly.type
_entity_poly.pdbx_seq_one_letter_code
_entity_poly.pdbx_strand_id
1 'polypeptide(L)'
;MWDDVPDEKWNDWRWQLSHRVNDLEEIEQVLNLTDDEREGLSAKDKFRVDITPYFISLIDPDDPDDPIRRQVIPLGREQQAFTAMMEDSLAEDRHSPVPGLVHRYPDRVLMLVTTQCASYCRYCTRSRIVGDPTQNFNRKDHEAQLDYLRRTPQVRDVLISGGDGLTLAPKLFESILRGLREIPHIEIIRIGSRVPVFLPQRIDDELCAMLEQYHPLWINLHFNHPNEITPEVSRAVDKLTKAGLPVGNQSVLLAGVNDCVHIQRSLVHKLVENRIRPYYLYQCDLVEGSGHFRTPVGKGLEIMEGLRGHTSGYAVPTFVIDAPGGGGKIPVMPNYLISYSDHKVVLRNYEGYITTYEEPETYTRHDSASCSYCQHERPEAGQSGVLGLLEGERMWIEPKGFEEVHTRGNTEAHRLQDPSKWVPFGVGAIEGTATRPLRVLERGDGAPSTLSDEVRAATETNAGVVEPGDLASEEQRAERRQAESELAYGPGEEPRPRDGEPTGSAHGELL
;
A
#
# COMPACT_ATOMS: atom_id res chain seq x y z
N MET A 1 -38.14 13.63 7.60
CA MET A 1 -37.47 14.93 7.89
C MET A 1 -37.47 15.86 6.67
N TRP A 2 -37.24 15.35 5.45
CA TRP A 2 -37.11 16.18 4.24
C TRP A 2 -38.27 16.07 3.24
N ASP A 3 -39.41 15.53 3.67
CA ASP A 3 -40.58 15.25 2.83
C ASP A 3 -41.12 16.49 2.11
N ASP A 4 -40.98 17.67 2.71
CA ASP A 4 -41.42 18.97 2.16
C ASP A 4 -40.32 19.74 1.39
N VAL A 5 -39.12 19.15 1.22
CA VAL A 5 -38.02 19.79 0.48
C VAL A 5 -38.28 19.66 -1.03
N PRO A 6 -38.38 20.78 -1.79
CA PRO A 6 -38.55 20.71 -3.23
C PRO A 6 -37.38 20.01 -3.92
N ASP A 7 -37.65 19.27 -5.00
CA ASP A 7 -36.63 18.57 -5.80
C ASP A 7 -35.48 19.50 -6.26
N GLU A 8 -35.79 20.76 -6.56
CA GLU A 8 -34.80 21.78 -6.94
C GLU A 8 -33.74 22.01 -5.85
N LYS A 9 -34.17 22.02 -4.58
CA LYS A 9 -33.25 22.12 -3.44
C LYS A 9 -32.56 20.79 -3.17
N TRP A 10 -33.30 19.68 -3.21
CA TRP A 10 -32.72 18.35 -3.00
C TRP A 10 -31.58 18.04 -4.00
N ASN A 11 -31.75 18.47 -5.25
CA ASN A 11 -30.78 18.30 -6.33
C ASN A 11 -29.69 19.39 -6.35
N ASP A 12 -29.75 20.41 -5.49
CA ASP A 12 -28.66 21.38 -5.33
C ASP A 12 -27.62 20.84 -4.34
N TRP A 13 -26.42 20.56 -4.83
CA TRP A 13 -25.33 20.08 -3.99
C TRP A 13 -24.92 21.06 -2.90
N ARG A 14 -25.14 22.37 -3.09
CA ARG A 14 -24.88 23.41 -2.08
C ARG A 14 -25.92 23.35 -0.96
N TRP A 15 -27.17 23.08 -1.30
CA TRP A 15 -28.22 22.84 -0.30
C TRP A 15 -27.88 21.62 0.55
N GLN A 16 -27.52 20.50 -0.09
CA GLN A 16 -27.10 19.27 0.61
C GLN A 16 -25.92 19.52 1.58
N LEU A 17 -24.89 20.27 1.17
CA LEU A 17 -23.75 20.59 2.05
C LEU A 17 -24.08 21.55 3.19
N SER A 18 -25.02 22.47 2.99
CA SER A 18 -25.45 23.43 4.02
C SER A 18 -26.46 22.85 5.02
N HIS A 19 -27.07 21.71 4.71
CA HIS A 19 -28.07 21.03 5.54
C HIS A 19 -27.56 19.68 6.04
N ARG A 20 -26.24 19.52 6.16
CA ARG A 20 -25.64 18.31 6.73
C ARG A 20 -26.02 18.22 8.21
N VAL A 21 -26.43 17.03 8.63
CA VAL A 21 -26.67 16.74 10.04
C VAL A 21 -25.36 16.36 10.72
N ASN A 22 -25.12 16.88 11.92
CA ASN A 22 -23.83 16.71 12.59
C ASN A 22 -23.89 16.56 14.13
N ASP A 23 -25.05 16.71 14.74
CA ASP A 23 -25.23 16.52 16.17
C ASP A 23 -26.23 15.42 16.54
N LEU A 24 -26.25 15.09 17.83
CA LEU A 24 -27.09 14.03 18.37
C LEU A 24 -28.58 14.33 18.15
N GLU A 25 -29.02 15.56 18.41
CA GLU A 25 -30.44 15.94 18.39
C GLU A 25 -30.99 15.92 16.95
N GLU A 26 -30.20 16.36 15.97
CA GLU A 26 -30.53 16.28 14.55
C GLU A 26 -30.60 14.83 14.07
N ILE A 27 -29.63 13.99 14.45
CA ILE A 27 -29.57 12.60 13.99
C ILE A 27 -30.69 11.76 14.63
N GLU A 28 -31.05 11.99 15.90
CA GLU A 28 -32.18 11.32 16.57
C GLU A 28 -33.55 11.62 15.93
N GLN A 29 -33.67 12.73 15.18
CA GLN A 29 -34.89 13.01 14.41
C GLN A 29 -35.03 12.12 13.16
N VAL A 30 -33.94 11.50 12.71
CA VAL A 30 -33.87 10.71 11.48
C VAL A 30 -33.72 9.23 11.77
N LEU A 31 -32.96 8.86 12.81
CA LEU A 31 -32.58 7.48 13.10
C LEU A 31 -32.94 7.09 14.53
N ASN A 32 -33.37 5.85 14.71
CA ASN A 32 -33.49 5.23 16.03
C ASN A 32 -32.09 4.86 16.53
N LEU A 33 -31.49 5.71 17.37
CA LEU A 33 -30.12 5.51 17.86
C LEU A 33 -30.03 4.42 18.93
N THR A 34 -28.95 3.65 18.87
CA THR A 34 -28.49 2.75 19.93
C THR A 34 -27.73 3.53 21.01
N ASP A 35 -27.56 2.93 22.19
CA ASP A 35 -26.82 3.57 23.28
C ASP A 35 -25.35 3.82 22.94
N ASP A 36 -24.71 2.90 22.20
CA ASP A 36 -23.32 3.05 21.73
C ASP A 36 -23.18 4.21 20.74
N GLU A 37 -24.19 4.46 19.90
CA GLU A 37 -24.19 5.62 19.00
C GLU A 37 -24.45 6.94 19.73
N ARG A 38 -25.34 6.94 20.74
CA ARG A 38 -25.53 8.11 21.61
C ARG A 38 -24.24 8.45 22.33
N GLU A 39 -23.52 7.44 22.83
CA GLU A 39 -22.20 7.61 23.44
C GLU A 39 -21.20 8.20 22.44
N GLY A 40 -21.09 7.62 21.24
CA GLY A 40 -20.19 8.08 20.19
C GLY A 40 -20.48 9.52 19.72
N LEU A 41 -21.74 9.86 19.52
CA LEU A 41 -22.17 11.21 19.14
C LEU A 41 -21.99 12.23 20.26
N SER A 42 -22.06 11.80 21.51
CA SER A 42 -21.86 12.67 22.69
C SER A 42 -20.38 12.81 23.10
N ALA A 43 -19.48 12.00 22.55
CA ALA A 43 -18.07 12.06 22.87
C ALA A 43 -17.46 13.43 22.50
N LYS A 44 -16.63 13.96 23.40
CA LYS A 44 -16.02 15.29 23.28
C LYS A 44 -14.98 15.35 22.17
N ASP A 45 -14.11 14.35 22.12
CA ASP A 45 -12.99 14.26 21.19
C ASP A 45 -13.33 13.37 19.98
N LYS A 46 -14.62 13.26 19.63
CA LYS A 46 -15.04 12.48 18.48
C LYS A 46 -14.49 13.06 17.18
N PHE A 47 -14.10 12.18 16.27
CA PHE A 47 -13.85 12.57 14.89
C PHE A 47 -15.11 13.23 14.29
N ARG A 48 -14.89 14.29 13.50
CA ARG A 48 -15.95 15.14 12.95
C ARG A 48 -17.11 14.33 12.35
N VAL A 49 -18.32 14.80 12.62
CA VAL A 49 -19.56 14.25 12.06
C VAL A 49 -20.14 15.31 11.15
N ASP A 50 -20.43 14.94 9.92
CA ASP A 50 -21.32 15.68 9.02
C ASP A 50 -21.81 14.65 8.01
N ILE A 51 -23.12 14.59 7.79
CA ILE A 51 -23.74 13.63 6.87
C ILE A 51 -24.71 14.39 5.98
N THR A 52 -24.60 14.25 4.65
CA THR A 52 -25.53 14.89 3.72
C THR A 52 -26.94 14.32 3.91
N PRO A 53 -28.00 15.14 3.74
CA PRO A 53 -29.38 14.66 3.73
C PRO A 53 -29.58 13.47 2.80
N TYR A 54 -28.99 13.53 1.60
CA TYR A 54 -29.01 12.42 0.66
C TYR A 54 -28.43 11.13 1.26
N PHE A 55 -27.23 11.17 1.86
CA PHE A 55 -26.58 9.94 2.28
C PHE A 55 -27.21 9.34 3.53
N ILE A 56 -27.63 10.17 4.49
CA ILE A 56 -28.33 9.67 5.69
C ILE A 56 -29.71 9.09 5.34
N SER A 57 -30.37 9.57 4.28
CA SER A 57 -31.63 9.01 3.81
C SER A 57 -31.53 7.60 3.22
N LEU A 58 -30.31 7.10 2.97
CA LEU A 58 -30.09 5.72 2.51
C LEU A 58 -30.05 4.71 3.65
N ILE A 59 -29.97 5.16 4.89
CA ILE A 59 -29.91 4.31 6.08
C ILE A 59 -31.31 3.78 6.38
N ASP A 60 -31.42 2.47 6.62
CA ASP A 60 -32.60 1.91 7.25
C ASP A 60 -32.63 2.32 8.75
N PRO A 61 -33.62 3.12 9.21
CA PRO A 61 -33.65 3.62 10.58
C PRO A 61 -33.90 2.51 11.61
N ASP A 62 -34.43 1.37 11.20
CA ASP A 62 -34.82 0.25 12.08
C ASP A 62 -33.76 -0.86 12.11
N ASP A 63 -32.76 -0.83 11.23
CA ASP A 63 -31.64 -1.76 11.21
C ASP A 63 -30.38 -1.14 11.87
N PRO A 64 -30.04 -1.53 13.11
CA PRO A 64 -28.81 -1.05 13.76
C PRO A 64 -27.53 -1.59 13.11
N ASP A 65 -27.62 -2.66 12.31
CA ASP A 65 -26.52 -3.25 11.57
C ASP A 65 -26.45 -2.78 10.11
N ASP A 66 -27.23 -1.75 9.74
CA ASP A 66 -27.24 -1.21 8.39
C ASP A 66 -25.81 -0.80 7.95
N PRO A 67 -25.34 -1.28 6.79
CA PRO A 67 -23.96 -1.07 6.36
C PRO A 67 -23.67 0.38 5.93
N ILE A 68 -24.68 1.19 5.62
CA ILE A 68 -24.51 2.62 5.35
C ILE A 68 -24.31 3.37 6.67
N ARG A 69 -25.16 3.08 7.66
CA ARG A 69 -25.16 3.63 9.01
C ARG A 69 -23.81 3.49 9.68
N ARG A 70 -23.28 2.27 9.68
CA ARG A 70 -21.98 1.94 10.29
C ARG A 70 -20.84 2.78 9.71
N GLN A 71 -20.95 3.29 8.48
CA GLN A 71 -19.88 4.06 7.86
C GLN A 71 -19.84 5.54 8.25
N VAL A 72 -20.93 6.09 8.84
CA VAL A 72 -21.07 7.54 9.09
C VAL A 72 -21.56 7.90 10.49
N ILE A 73 -22.27 7.01 11.20
CA ILE A 73 -22.69 7.25 12.58
C ILE A 73 -21.59 6.81 13.55
N PRO A 74 -21.10 7.70 14.43
CA PRO A 74 -20.07 7.37 15.39
C PRO A 74 -20.53 6.34 16.43
N LEU A 75 -19.62 5.48 16.87
CA LEU A 75 -19.82 4.59 18.01
C LEU A 75 -18.93 4.99 19.20
N GLY A 76 -19.38 4.76 20.43
CA GLY A 76 -18.58 4.97 21.64
C GLY A 76 -17.27 4.18 21.61
N ARG A 77 -17.30 2.97 21.03
CA ARG A 77 -16.11 2.13 20.82
C ARG A 77 -15.02 2.76 19.94
N GLU A 78 -15.29 3.82 19.19
CA GLU A 78 -14.25 4.56 18.46
C GLU A 78 -13.23 5.24 19.39
N GLN A 79 -13.62 5.52 20.63
CA GLN A 79 -12.74 6.10 21.65
C GLN A 79 -11.78 5.07 22.28
N GLN A 80 -11.90 3.79 21.90
CA GLN A 80 -11.09 2.72 22.46
C GLN A 80 -9.82 2.51 21.62
N ALA A 81 -8.67 2.72 22.26
CA ALA A 81 -7.39 2.40 21.66
C ALA A 81 -7.24 0.88 21.41
N PHE A 82 -6.51 0.52 20.36
CA PHE A 82 -6.21 -0.88 20.04
C PHE A 82 -4.72 -1.08 19.77
N THR A 83 -4.26 -2.33 19.79
CA THR A 83 -2.87 -2.68 19.56
C THR A 83 -2.39 -2.24 18.17
N ALA A 84 -1.26 -1.53 18.14
CA ALA A 84 -0.64 -0.94 16.95
C ALA A 84 -1.44 0.21 16.30
N MET A 85 -2.39 0.81 17.01
CA MET A 85 -3.03 2.06 16.60
C MET A 85 -1.99 3.18 16.46
N MET A 86 -2.10 3.97 15.40
CA MET A 86 -1.24 5.10 15.08
C MET A 86 -2.09 6.25 14.51
N GLU A 87 -1.74 7.49 14.84
CA GLU A 87 -2.41 8.67 14.27
C GLU A 87 -2.16 8.78 12.75
N ASP A 88 -0.92 8.55 12.32
CA ASP A 88 -0.51 8.46 10.91
C ASP A 88 0.15 7.10 10.63
N SER A 89 -0.67 6.05 10.49
CA SER A 89 -0.17 4.69 10.24
C SER A 89 0.60 4.58 8.92
N LEU A 90 0.30 5.43 7.94
CA LEU A 90 0.86 5.35 6.58
C LEU A 90 2.07 6.27 6.38
N ALA A 91 2.50 6.97 7.44
CA ALA A 91 3.61 7.92 7.43
C ALA A 91 3.49 8.96 6.29
N GLU A 92 2.27 9.43 6.04
CA GLU A 92 1.99 10.45 5.03
C GLU A 92 2.71 11.76 5.36
N ASP A 93 2.68 12.16 6.63
CA ASP A 93 3.25 13.44 7.06
C ASP A 93 4.79 13.36 7.04
N ARG A 94 5.34 12.19 7.39
CA ARG A 94 6.78 11.91 7.34
C ARG A 94 7.32 11.91 5.91
N HIS A 95 6.52 11.51 4.93
CA HIS A 95 6.88 11.48 3.51
C HIS A 95 6.39 12.72 2.74
N SER A 96 6.20 13.84 3.44
CA SER A 96 5.67 15.09 2.88
C SER A 96 6.78 16.12 2.64
N PRO A 97 7.36 16.25 1.41
CA PRO A 97 8.37 17.27 1.11
C PRO A 97 7.91 18.73 1.29
N VAL A 98 6.60 18.99 1.17
CA VAL A 98 5.94 20.27 1.46
C VAL A 98 4.56 19.97 2.06
N PRO A 99 3.92 20.91 2.79
CA PRO A 99 2.60 20.67 3.38
C PRO A 99 1.56 20.17 2.36
N GLY A 100 0.92 19.04 2.67
CA GLY A 100 -0.13 18.45 1.84
C GLY A 100 0.34 17.79 0.55
N LEU A 101 1.64 17.51 0.37
CA LEU A 101 2.12 16.73 -0.76
C LEU A 101 2.93 15.54 -0.28
N VAL A 102 2.38 14.33 -0.39
CA VAL A 102 3.06 13.10 0.01
C VAL A 102 3.75 12.49 -1.20
N HIS A 103 5.07 12.33 -1.12
CA HIS A 103 5.90 11.71 -2.16
C HIS A 103 6.56 10.44 -1.62
N ARG A 104 5.79 9.35 -1.63
CA ARG A 104 6.21 8.05 -1.08
C ARG A 104 6.83 7.11 -2.12
N TYR A 105 6.28 7.12 -3.33
CA TYR A 105 6.72 6.27 -4.44
C TYR A 105 7.59 7.05 -5.42
N PRO A 106 8.40 6.39 -6.27
CA PRO A 106 9.36 7.09 -7.12
C PRO A 106 8.74 8.13 -8.06
N ASP A 107 7.62 7.79 -8.68
CA ASP A 107 7.12 8.48 -9.88
C ASP A 107 5.80 9.24 -9.67
N ARG A 108 5.28 9.27 -8.44
CA ARG A 108 3.92 9.75 -8.18
C ARG A 108 3.72 10.30 -6.78
N VAL A 109 2.79 11.26 -6.69
CA VAL A 109 2.47 11.95 -5.44
C VAL A 109 0.99 11.91 -5.12
N LEU A 110 0.69 12.13 -3.85
CA LEU A 110 -0.64 12.44 -3.34
C LEU A 110 -0.67 13.92 -2.94
N MET A 111 -1.56 14.71 -3.55
CA MET A 111 -1.75 16.13 -3.30
C MET A 111 -3.04 16.35 -2.51
N LEU A 112 -2.91 16.67 -1.23
CA LEU A 112 -4.02 17.04 -0.36
C LEU A 112 -4.38 18.50 -0.63
N VAL A 113 -5.58 18.73 -1.17
CA VAL A 113 -6.03 20.07 -1.57
C VAL A 113 -7.07 20.66 -0.62
N THR A 114 -7.62 19.85 0.28
CA THR A 114 -8.57 20.29 1.31
C THR A 114 -8.63 19.28 2.44
N THR A 115 -9.11 19.68 3.62
CA THR A 115 -9.51 18.77 4.70
C THR A 115 -11.02 18.54 4.76
N GLN A 116 -11.81 19.10 3.83
CA GLN A 116 -13.28 18.99 3.84
C GLN A 116 -13.78 17.78 3.05
N CYS A 117 -14.79 17.10 3.58
CA CYS A 117 -15.54 16.04 2.91
C CYS A 117 -17.03 16.41 2.84
N ALA A 118 -17.77 15.85 1.89
CA ALA A 118 -19.22 15.97 1.87
C ALA A 118 -19.85 15.28 3.09
N SER A 119 -19.37 14.07 3.41
CA SER A 119 -19.65 13.38 4.67
C SER A 119 -18.38 12.70 5.19
N TYR A 120 -18.32 12.43 6.49
CA TYR A 120 -17.11 11.92 7.15
C TYR A 120 -17.24 10.42 7.46
N CYS A 121 -16.35 9.63 6.87
CA CYS A 121 -16.30 8.19 7.08
C CYS A 121 -15.74 7.86 8.47
N ARG A 122 -16.37 6.96 9.24
CA ARG A 122 -15.87 6.54 10.56
C ARG A 122 -14.58 5.72 10.54
N TYR A 123 -14.15 5.29 9.35
CA TYR A 123 -12.90 4.56 9.11
C TYR A 123 -11.87 5.40 8.33
N CYS A 124 -11.96 6.74 8.38
CA CYS A 124 -11.10 7.63 7.60
C CYS A 124 -9.62 7.50 7.98
N THR A 125 -8.77 7.06 7.05
CA THR A 125 -7.30 6.99 7.21
C THR A 125 -6.66 8.33 7.60
N ARG A 126 -7.30 9.45 7.28
CA ARG A 126 -6.79 10.80 7.54
C ARG A 126 -7.58 11.53 8.64
N SER A 127 -8.22 10.79 9.54
CA SER A 127 -9.02 11.36 10.64
C SER A 127 -8.25 12.37 11.50
N ARG A 128 -6.92 12.26 11.55
CA ARG A 128 -5.99 13.20 12.20
C ARG A 128 -6.04 14.65 11.68
N ILE A 129 -6.37 14.87 10.40
CA ILE A 129 -6.38 16.21 9.78
C ILE A 129 -7.68 16.53 9.04
N VAL A 130 -8.36 15.51 8.50
CA VAL A 130 -9.61 15.69 7.76
C VAL A 130 -10.69 16.16 8.72
N GLY A 131 -11.49 17.14 8.33
CA GLY A 131 -12.53 17.72 9.17
C GLY A 131 -12.05 18.84 10.09
N ASP A 132 -10.74 19.00 10.31
CA ASP A 132 -10.18 20.13 11.05
C ASP A 132 -9.99 21.35 10.11
N PRO A 133 -10.72 22.47 10.33
CA PRO A 133 -10.56 23.68 9.54
C PRO A 133 -9.18 24.34 9.70
N THR A 134 -8.48 24.10 10.81
CA THR A 134 -7.16 24.68 11.09
C THR A 134 -6.04 24.01 10.30
N GLN A 135 -6.28 22.78 9.84
CA GLN A 135 -5.37 22.00 8.99
C GLN A 135 -5.65 22.16 7.49
N ASN A 136 -6.57 23.06 7.11
CA ASN A 136 -6.97 23.20 5.72
C ASN A 136 -5.88 23.90 4.88
N PHE A 137 -5.79 23.51 3.61
CA PHE A 137 -4.79 24.01 2.68
C PHE A 137 -5.26 25.31 2.01
N ASN A 138 -4.38 26.31 1.96
CA ASN A 138 -4.65 27.58 1.31
C ASN A 138 -3.87 27.71 -0.01
N ARG A 139 -4.06 28.84 -0.72
CA ARG A 139 -3.40 29.12 -1.99
C ARG A 139 -1.86 29.03 -1.93
N LYS A 140 -1.24 29.44 -0.81
CA LYS A 140 0.21 29.36 -0.63
C LYS A 140 0.67 27.91 -0.57
N ASP A 141 -0.10 27.05 0.11
CA ASP A 141 0.21 25.62 0.18
C ASP A 141 0.08 24.99 -1.20
N HIS A 142 -1.00 25.27 -1.94
CA HIS A 142 -1.16 24.78 -3.32
C HIS A 142 -0.03 25.21 -4.25
N GLU A 143 0.43 26.46 -4.15
CA GLU A 143 1.56 26.93 -4.96
C GLU A 143 2.86 26.21 -4.56
N ALA A 144 3.12 26.00 -3.26
CA ALA A 144 4.29 25.25 -2.81
C ALA A 144 4.27 23.78 -3.30
N GLN A 145 3.08 23.16 -3.36
CA GLN A 145 2.87 21.84 -3.93
C GLN A 145 3.21 21.82 -5.44
N LEU A 146 2.71 22.80 -6.21
CA LEU A 146 3.02 22.94 -7.64
C LEU A 146 4.50 23.23 -7.89
N ASP A 147 5.13 24.09 -7.09
CA ASP A 147 6.56 24.39 -7.18
C ASP A 147 7.43 23.17 -6.94
N TYR A 148 7.05 22.32 -5.98
CA TYR A 148 7.71 21.03 -5.78
C TYR A 148 7.61 20.17 -7.05
N LEU A 149 6.43 20.08 -7.66
CA LEU A 149 6.24 19.28 -8.87
C LEU A 149 7.04 19.81 -10.06
N ARG A 150 7.10 21.14 -10.25
CA ARG A 150 7.89 21.78 -11.32
C ARG A 150 9.38 21.44 -11.22
N ARG A 151 9.93 21.33 -10.01
CA ARG A 151 11.35 21.04 -9.77
C ARG A 151 11.67 19.54 -9.64
N THR A 152 10.68 18.66 -9.78
CA THR A 152 10.84 17.21 -9.55
C THR A 152 10.33 16.43 -10.77
N PRO A 153 11.13 16.36 -11.86
CA PRO A 153 10.70 15.80 -13.15
C PRO A 153 10.45 14.29 -13.16
N GLN A 154 10.86 13.56 -12.11
CA GLN A 154 10.54 12.13 -11.97
C GLN A 154 9.03 11.88 -11.72
N VAL A 155 8.30 12.87 -11.19
CA VAL A 155 6.88 12.72 -10.87
C VAL A 155 6.05 12.85 -12.14
N ARG A 156 5.40 11.77 -12.56
CA ARG A 156 4.53 11.72 -13.74
C ARG A 156 3.04 11.62 -13.42
N ASP A 157 2.69 11.20 -12.21
CA ASP A 157 1.31 10.95 -11.77
C ASP A 157 1.00 11.72 -10.48
N VAL A 158 -0.06 12.52 -10.52
CA VAL A 158 -0.53 13.32 -9.37
C VAL A 158 -1.96 12.90 -9.00
N LEU A 159 -2.13 12.40 -7.78
CA LEU A 159 -3.44 12.10 -7.20
C LEU A 159 -3.91 13.26 -6.33
N ILE A 160 -4.93 13.99 -6.79
CA ILE A 160 -5.65 15.00 -5.99
C ILE A 160 -6.56 14.30 -4.99
N SER A 161 -6.39 14.61 -3.71
CA SER A 161 -7.15 14.04 -2.59
C SER A 161 -7.12 15.01 -1.39
N GLY A 162 -7.13 14.49 -0.15
CA GLY A 162 -7.30 15.27 1.08
C GLY A 162 -8.43 14.70 1.91
N GLY A 163 -9.39 15.56 2.25
CA GLY A 163 -10.77 15.16 2.43
C GLY A 163 -11.35 14.74 1.08
N ASP A 164 -11.92 15.69 0.34
CA ASP A 164 -12.42 15.44 -1.01
C ASP A 164 -12.34 16.69 -1.90
N GLY A 165 -11.53 16.64 -2.95
CA GLY A 165 -11.30 17.79 -3.84
C GLY A 165 -12.55 18.30 -4.55
N LEU A 166 -13.59 17.47 -4.73
CA LEU A 166 -14.84 17.89 -5.39
C LEU A 166 -15.75 18.74 -4.48
N THR A 167 -15.42 18.88 -3.20
CA THR A 167 -16.08 19.83 -2.29
C THR A 167 -15.60 21.28 -2.47
N LEU A 168 -14.46 21.47 -3.13
CA LEU A 168 -13.91 22.79 -3.41
C LEU A 168 -14.80 23.59 -4.37
N ALA A 169 -14.76 24.91 -4.22
CA ALA A 169 -15.38 25.82 -5.18
C ALA A 169 -14.84 25.55 -6.60
N PRO A 170 -15.69 25.50 -7.64
CA PRO A 170 -15.28 25.10 -8.99
C PRO A 170 -14.04 25.84 -9.51
N LYS A 171 -13.98 27.17 -9.35
CA LYS A 171 -12.84 28.00 -9.78
C LYS A 171 -11.52 27.65 -9.09
N LEU A 172 -11.57 27.26 -7.81
CA LEU A 172 -10.37 26.86 -7.08
C LEU A 172 -9.90 25.49 -7.54
N PHE A 173 -10.82 24.54 -7.67
CA PHE A 173 -10.50 23.19 -8.15
C PHE A 173 -9.92 23.21 -9.58
N GLU A 174 -10.53 23.97 -10.48
CA GLU A 174 -10.03 24.17 -11.84
C GLU A 174 -8.62 24.81 -11.85
N SER A 175 -8.36 25.78 -10.95
CA SER A 175 -7.04 26.40 -10.87
C SER A 175 -5.92 25.41 -10.50
N ILE A 176 -6.23 24.38 -9.70
CA ILE A 176 -5.31 23.30 -9.36
C ILE A 176 -5.09 22.39 -10.57
N LEU A 177 -6.17 21.96 -11.24
CA LEU A 177 -6.08 21.13 -12.46
C LEU A 177 -5.27 21.80 -13.56
N ARG A 178 -5.53 23.08 -13.81
CA ARG A 178 -4.76 23.88 -14.77
C ARG A 178 -3.29 23.98 -14.36
N GLY A 179 -3.01 24.30 -13.10
CA GLY A 179 -1.63 24.40 -12.60
C GLY A 179 -0.84 23.11 -12.76
N LEU A 180 -1.48 21.95 -12.55
CA LEU A 180 -0.87 20.64 -12.80
C LEU A 180 -0.64 20.38 -14.29
N ARG A 181 -1.58 20.77 -15.16
CA ARG A 181 -1.45 20.56 -16.62
C ARG A 181 -0.44 21.48 -17.30
N GLU A 182 -0.10 22.60 -16.69
CA GLU A 182 0.98 23.48 -17.14
C GLU A 182 2.38 22.85 -16.93
N ILE A 183 2.50 21.78 -16.14
CA ILE A 183 3.77 21.10 -15.86
C ILE A 183 4.01 19.99 -16.90
N PRO A 184 5.01 20.12 -17.81
CA PRO A 184 5.12 19.23 -18.99
C PRO A 184 5.33 17.75 -18.69
N HIS A 185 6.01 17.42 -17.59
CA HIS A 185 6.30 16.02 -17.20
C HIS A 185 5.17 15.34 -16.42
N ILE A 186 4.09 16.05 -16.10
CA ILE A 186 2.92 15.47 -15.44
C ILE A 186 2.01 14.85 -16.51
N GLU A 187 2.13 13.54 -16.65
CA GLU A 187 1.41 12.75 -17.64
C GLU A 187 -0.04 12.52 -17.18
N ILE A 188 -0.23 12.05 -15.95
CA ILE A 188 -1.52 11.60 -15.44
C ILE A 188 -1.94 12.45 -14.24
N ILE A 189 -3.17 12.95 -14.27
CA ILE A 189 -3.84 13.49 -13.08
C ILE A 189 -4.94 12.50 -12.70
N ARG A 190 -5.09 12.26 -11.40
CA ARG A 190 -6.13 11.41 -10.86
C ARG A 190 -6.83 12.13 -9.73
N ILE A 191 -8.12 11.88 -9.57
CA ILE A 191 -8.93 12.42 -8.47
C ILE A 191 -9.36 11.26 -7.59
N GLY A 192 -9.08 11.33 -6.29
CA GLY A 192 -9.67 10.45 -5.28
C GLY A 192 -10.87 11.17 -4.67
N SER A 193 -12.07 10.63 -4.84
CA SER A 193 -13.29 11.30 -4.37
C SER A 193 -14.37 10.30 -3.95
N ARG A 194 -14.99 10.58 -2.80
CA ARG A 194 -16.20 9.91 -2.33
C ARG A 194 -17.46 10.77 -2.54
N VAL A 195 -17.31 12.02 -3.00
CA VAL A 195 -18.42 12.92 -3.33
C VAL A 195 -19.46 12.27 -4.25
N PRO A 196 -19.13 11.52 -5.32
CA PRO A 196 -20.17 10.87 -6.13
C PRO A 196 -21.05 9.89 -5.33
N VAL A 197 -20.55 9.36 -4.21
CA VAL A 197 -21.28 8.45 -3.32
C VAL A 197 -22.06 9.22 -2.25
N PHE A 198 -21.46 10.23 -1.63
CA PHE A 198 -22.09 11.03 -0.56
C PHE A 198 -22.98 12.16 -1.07
N LEU A 199 -22.75 12.63 -2.28
CA LEU A 199 -23.30 13.85 -2.85
C LEU A 199 -23.31 13.74 -4.39
N PRO A 200 -24.05 12.78 -4.97
CA PRO A 200 -24.11 12.60 -6.43
C PRO A 200 -24.55 13.86 -7.18
N GLN A 201 -25.30 14.75 -6.51
CA GLN A 201 -25.76 16.05 -7.02
C GLN A 201 -24.59 16.97 -7.44
N ARG A 202 -23.39 16.78 -6.86
CA ARG A 202 -22.21 17.59 -7.21
C ARG A 202 -21.70 17.30 -8.62
N ILE A 203 -22.08 16.15 -9.19
CA ILE A 203 -21.70 15.70 -10.52
C ILE A 203 -22.73 16.22 -11.54
N ASP A 204 -22.59 17.50 -11.85
CA ASP A 204 -23.37 18.21 -12.84
C ASP A 204 -22.63 18.32 -14.19
N ASP A 205 -23.32 18.87 -15.19
CA ASP A 205 -22.80 18.97 -16.55
C ASP A 205 -21.68 20.02 -16.63
N GLU A 206 -21.71 21.06 -15.78
CA GLU A 206 -20.66 22.09 -15.68
C GLU A 206 -19.35 21.50 -15.17
N LEU A 207 -19.41 20.69 -14.10
CA LEU A 207 -18.24 19.98 -13.58
C LEU A 207 -17.68 19.05 -14.66
N CYS A 208 -18.53 18.24 -15.29
CA CYS A 208 -18.09 17.26 -16.29
C CYS A 208 -17.43 17.95 -17.50
N ALA A 209 -18.00 19.04 -18.01
CA ALA A 209 -17.44 19.83 -19.10
C ALA A 209 -16.09 20.49 -18.73
N MET A 210 -15.89 20.85 -17.46
CA MET A 210 -14.59 21.34 -16.98
C MET A 210 -13.58 20.19 -16.91
N LEU A 211 -13.94 19.04 -16.34
CA LEU A 211 -13.04 17.89 -16.20
C LEU A 211 -12.54 17.36 -17.56
N GLU A 212 -13.40 17.34 -18.57
CA GLU A 212 -13.09 16.89 -19.93
C GLU A 212 -11.91 17.67 -20.57
N GLN A 213 -11.70 18.93 -20.17
CA GLN A 213 -10.64 19.78 -20.73
C GLN A 213 -9.23 19.40 -20.23
N TYR A 214 -9.12 18.55 -19.19
CA TYR A 214 -7.85 18.24 -18.51
C TYR A 214 -7.38 16.79 -18.68
N HIS A 215 -7.88 16.11 -19.72
CA HIS A 215 -7.44 14.76 -20.10
C HIS A 215 -5.92 14.68 -20.37
N PRO A 216 -5.27 13.52 -20.11
CA PRO A 216 -5.84 12.27 -19.57
C PRO A 216 -6.08 12.34 -18.06
N LEU A 217 -7.34 12.27 -17.64
CA LEU A 217 -7.79 12.46 -16.26
C LEU A 217 -8.56 11.23 -15.78
N TRP A 218 -8.18 10.71 -14.62
CA TRP A 218 -8.84 9.54 -14.01
C TRP A 218 -9.54 9.94 -12.72
N ILE A 219 -10.55 9.16 -12.32
CA ILE A 219 -11.19 9.32 -11.02
C ILE A 219 -11.35 7.96 -10.34
N ASN A 220 -10.94 7.88 -9.08
CA ASN A 220 -11.17 6.73 -8.21
C ASN A 220 -12.25 7.09 -7.19
N LEU A 221 -13.33 6.31 -7.18
CA LEU A 221 -14.46 6.44 -6.28
C LEU A 221 -14.32 5.52 -5.07
N HIS A 222 -15.09 5.78 -4.02
CA HIS A 222 -15.04 5.01 -2.77
C HIS A 222 -16.41 4.45 -2.39
N PHE A 223 -16.71 3.28 -2.92
CA PHE A 223 -17.83 2.41 -2.54
C PHE A 223 -17.33 1.26 -1.67
N ASN A 224 -18.10 0.89 -0.65
CA ASN A 224 -17.89 -0.26 0.21
C ASN A 224 -19.08 -1.22 0.21
N HIS A 225 -20.29 -0.79 -0.14
CA HIS A 225 -21.48 -1.63 -0.07
C HIS A 225 -22.39 -1.46 -1.29
N PRO A 226 -23.03 -2.54 -1.81
CA PRO A 226 -23.97 -2.46 -2.94
C PRO A 226 -25.14 -1.49 -2.76
N ASN A 227 -25.50 -1.15 -1.52
CA ASN A 227 -26.60 -0.20 -1.21
C ASN A 227 -26.23 1.25 -1.54
N GLU A 228 -24.94 1.56 -1.66
CA GLU A 228 -24.45 2.89 -2.02
C GLU A 228 -24.62 3.20 -3.51
N ILE A 229 -24.89 2.18 -4.34
CA ILE A 229 -25.06 2.32 -5.79
C ILE A 229 -26.55 2.53 -6.07
N THR A 230 -26.99 3.77 -5.91
CA THR A 230 -28.37 4.24 -6.12
C THR A 230 -28.57 4.75 -7.56
N PRO A 231 -29.82 4.99 -7.99
CA PRO A 231 -30.08 5.64 -9.27
C PRO A 231 -29.40 7.01 -9.43
N GLU A 232 -29.32 7.83 -8.37
CA GLU A 232 -28.65 9.13 -8.36
C GLU A 232 -27.15 8.98 -8.65
N VAL A 233 -26.52 8.01 -7.97
CA VAL A 233 -25.11 7.68 -8.16
C VAL A 233 -24.85 7.14 -9.56
N SER A 234 -25.68 6.22 -10.05
CA SER A 234 -25.58 5.68 -11.41
C SER A 234 -25.64 6.78 -12.47
N ARG A 235 -26.51 7.79 -12.29
CA ARG A 235 -26.57 8.96 -13.18
C ARG A 235 -25.30 9.82 -13.09
N ALA A 236 -24.81 10.07 -11.88
CA ALA A 236 -23.56 10.82 -11.67
C ALA A 236 -22.36 10.13 -12.35
N VAL A 237 -22.23 8.81 -12.18
CA VAL A 237 -21.15 8.01 -12.79
C VAL A 237 -21.29 7.94 -14.32
N ASP A 238 -22.52 7.84 -14.85
CA ASP A 238 -22.75 7.91 -16.28
C ASP A 238 -22.26 9.24 -16.89
N LYS A 239 -22.45 10.36 -16.19
CA LYS A 239 -21.89 11.65 -16.62
C LYS A 239 -20.36 11.67 -16.64
N LEU A 240 -19.71 11.17 -15.57
CA LEU A 240 -18.24 11.09 -15.48
C LEU A 240 -17.66 10.23 -16.61
N THR A 241 -18.25 9.07 -16.87
CA THR A 241 -17.80 8.16 -17.93
C THR A 241 -18.05 8.72 -19.32
N LYS A 242 -19.16 9.44 -19.54
CA LYS A 242 -19.44 10.15 -20.81
C LYS A 242 -18.51 11.34 -21.06
N ALA A 243 -18.04 12.00 -20.00
CA ALA A 243 -16.97 13.01 -20.09
C ALA A 243 -15.59 12.40 -20.37
N GLY A 244 -15.51 11.08 -20.55
CA GLY A 244 -14.31 10.36 -20.94
C GLY A 244 -13.38 9.96 -19.79
N LEU A 245 -13.79 10.14 -18.53
CA LEU A 245 -12.96 9.76 -17.39
C LEU A 245 -13.01 8.23 -17.19
N PRO A 246 -11.86 7.54 -17.14
CA PRO A 246 -11.81 6.19 -16.59
C PRO A 246 -12.12 6.24 -15.09
N VAL A 247 -13.09 5.43 -14.66
CA VAL A 247 -13.57 5.39 -13.28
C VAL A 247 -13.11 4.10 -12.59
N GLY A 248 -12.33 4.25 -11.52
CA GLY A 248 -11.94 3.15 -10.63
C GLY A 248 -12.73 3.17 -9.32
N ASN A 249 -12.69 2.08 -8.58
CA ASN A 249 -13.22 2.00 -7.22
C ASN A 249 -12.19 1.48 -6.21
N GLN A 250 -12.12 2.15 -5.07
CA GLN A 250 -11.32 1.80 -3.92
C GLN A 250 -12.26 1.49 -2.75
N SER A 251 -12.42 0.22 -2.41
CA SER A 251 -13.13 -0.22 -1.20
C SER A 251 -12.16 -0.41 -0.05
N VAL A 252 -12.65 -0.29 1.18
CA VAL A 252 -11.96 -0.76 2.39
C VAL A 252 -12.72 -1.97 2.92
N LEU A 253 -11.99 -2.99 3.33
CA LEU A 253 -12.54 -4.18 3.97
C LEU A 253 -12.88 -3.84 5.42
N LEU A 254 -14.17 -3.78 5.72
CA LEU A 254 -14.72 -3.29 6.98
C LEU A 254 -15.61 -4.36 7.62
N ALA A 255 -15.30 -4.71 8.86
CA ALA A 255 -16.04 -5.69 9.66
C ALA A 255 -17.49 -5.23 9.87
N GLY A 256 -18.45 -6.09 9.52
CA GLY A 256 -19.89 -5.81 9.60
C GLY A 256 -20.40 -4.81 8.56
N VAL A 257 -19.65 -4.57 7.48
CA VAL A 257 -20.12 -3.77 6.33
C VAL A 257 -19.96 -4.58 5.05
N ASN A 258 -18.75 -5.08 4.77
CA ASN A 258 -18.46 -5.75 3.50
C ASN A 258 -17.45 -6.90 3.61
N ASP A 259 -17.25 -7.42 4.81
CA ASP A 259 -16.39 -8.56 5.13
C ASP A 259 -17.03 -9.92 4.79
N CYS A 260 -17.69 -9.98 3.62
CA CYS A 260 -18.38 -11.15 3.11
C CYS A 260 -18.16 -11.27 1.59
N VAL A 261 -17.79 -12.46 1.13
CA VAL A 261 -17.53 -12.71 -0.30
C VAL A 261 -18.75 -12.47 -1.18
N HIS A 262 -19.96 -12.72 -0.67
CA HIS A 262 -21.20 -12.50 -1.40
C HIS A 262 -21.53 -11.01 -1.55
N ILE A 263 -21.29 -10.23 -0.51
CA ILE A 263 -21.44 -8.76 -0.54
C ILE A 263 -20.43 -8.18 -1.53
N GLN A 264 -19.17 -8.59 -1.43
CA GLN A 264 -18.11 -8.13 -2.34
C GLN A 264 -18.42 -8.51 -3.79
N ARG A 265 -18.89 -9.73 -4.05
CA ARG A 265 -19.30 -10.16 -5.40
C ARG A 265 -20.43 -9.29 -5.95
N SER A 266 -21.47 -9.03 -5.14
CA SER A 266 -22.57 -8.13 -5.52
C SER A 266 -22.05 -6.71 -5.81
N LEU A 267 -21.14 -6.20 -4.97
CA LEU A 267 -20.56 -4.88 -5.13
C LEU A 267 -19.79 -4.78 -6.44
N VAL A 268 -18.84 -5.68 -6.70
CA VAL A 268 -18.02 -5.62 -7.92
C VAL A 268 -18.84 -5.80 -9.19
N HIS A 269 -19.93 -6.57 -9.16
CA HIS A 269 -20.87 -6.68 -10.27
C HIS A 269 -21.58 -5.35 -10.54
N LYS A 270 -22.19 -4.74 -9.51
CA LYS A 270 -22.86 -3.43 -9.66
C LYS A 270 -21.89 -2.33 -10.09
N LEU A 271 -20.65 -2.33 -9.60
CA LEU A 271 -19.61 -1.39 -10.03
C LEU A 271 -19.37 -1.52 -11.54
N VAL A 272 -19.15 -2.75 -12.01
CA VAL A 272 -18.93 -3.03 -13.44
C VAL A 272 -20.12 -2.64 -14.31
N GLU A 273 -21.35 -2.91 -13.87
CA GLU A 273 -22.58 -2.48 -14.57
C GLU A 273 -22.61 -0.96 -14.77
N ASN A 274 -22.01 -0.20 -13.85
CA ASN A 274 -21.89 1.25 -13.92
C ASN A 274 -20.59 1.73 -14.61
N ARG A 275 -19.84 0.83 -15.28
CA ARG A 275 -18.53 1.10 -15.90
C ARG A 275 -17.48 1.60 -14.91
N ILE A 276 -17.57 1.16 -13.66
CA ILE A 276 -16.57 1.41 -12.62
C ILE A 276 -15.70 0.17 -12.49
N ARG A 277 -14.39 0.32 -12.63
CA ARG A 277 -13.44 -0.78 -12.46
C ARG A 277 -13.08 -0.96 -10.97
N PRO A 278 -13.37 -2.10 -10.33
CA PRO A 278 -12.81 -2.41 -9.02
C PRO A 278 -11.28 -2.35 -9.09
N TYR A 279 -10.69 -1.42 -8.34
CA TYR A 279 -9.25 -1.15 -8.38
C TYR A 279 -8.55 -1.77 -7.17
N TYR A 280 -8.93 -1.34 -5.97
CA TYR A 280 -8.38 -1.88 -4.72
C TYR A 280 -9.49 -2.28 -3.75
N LEU A 281 -9.22 -3.37 -3.02
CA LEU A 281 -9.80 -3.64 -1.71
C LEU A 281 -8.68 -3.42 -0.68
N TYR A 282 -8.79 -2.39 0.14
CA TYR A 282 -7.81 -2.10 1.19
C TYR A 282 -8.13 -2.90 2.44
N GLN A 283 -7.10 -3.46 3.07
CA GLN A 283 -7.18 -3.78 4.50
C GLN A 283 -7.43 -2.48 5.28
N CYS A 284 -8.32 -2.52 6.29
CA CYS A 284 -8.55 -1.36 7.16
C CYS A 284 -7.25 -0.94 7.86
N ASP A 285 -6.90 0.34 7.73
CA ASP A 285 -5.68 0.93 8.27
C ASP A 285 -5.65 0.93 9.81
N LEU A 286 -4.46 1.13 10.38
CA LEU A 286 -4.24 1.12 11.83
C LEU A 286 -4.47 2.50 12.47
N VAL A 287 -5.52 3.21 12.05
CA VAL A 287 -5.79 4.58 12.47
C VAL A 287 -6.74 4.66 13.66
N GLU A 288 -6.69 5.77 14.39
CA GLU A 288 -7.60 6.06 15.49
C GLU A 288 -9.09 5.95 15.07
N GLY A 289 -9.93 5.42 15.95
CA GLY A 289 -11.36 5.18 15.70
C GLY A 289 -11.69 3.93 14.90
N SER A 290 -10.76 3.43 14.06
CA SER A 290 -11.06 2.37 13.10
C SER A 290 -11.00 0.93 13.64
N GLY A 291 -10.58 0.72 14.90
CA GLY A 291 -10.25 -0.60 15.44
C GLY A 291 -11.35 -1.65 15.29
N HIS A 292 -12.59 -1.25 15.48
CA HIS A 292 -13.77 -2.11 15.38
C HIS A 292 -14.17 -2.48 13.95
N PHE A 293 -13.61 -1.82 12.93
CA PHE A 293 -13.79 -2.18 11.52
C PHE A 293 -12.73 -3.16 11.02
N ARG A 294 -11.67 -3.42 11.78
CA ARG A 294 -10.55 -4.24 11.31
C ARG A 294 -10.98 -5.70 11.16
N THR A 295 -10.50 -6.30 10.08
CA THR A 295 -10.63 -7.73 9.81
C THR A 295 -9.25 -8.41 9.86
N PRO A 296 -9.17 -9.73 10.12
CA PRO A 296 -7.97 -10.49 9.85
C PRO A 296 -7.67 -10.48 8.33
N VAL A 297 -6.38 -10.44 7.97
CA VAL A 297 -5.94 -10.52 6.55
C VAL A 297 -6.49 -11.77 5.84
N GLY A 298 -6.67 -12.87 6.58
CA GLY A 298 -7.30 -14.10 6.09
C GLY A 298 -8.70 -13.89 5.50
N LYS A 299 -9.48 -12.92 6.01
CA LYS A 299 -10.79 -12.58 5.44
C LYS A 299 -10.69 -11.94 4.06
N GLY A 300 -9.68 -11.10 3.85
CA GLY A 300 -9.38 -10.55 2.52
C GLY A 300 -8.94 -11.65 1.54
N LEU A 301 -8.10 -12.59 1.97
CA LEU A 301 -7.70 -13.75 1.17
C LEU A 301 -8.89 -14.64 0.78
N GLU A 302 -9.78 -14.93 1.74
CA GLU A 302 -11.04 -15.66 1.51
C GLU A 302 -11.90 -14.96 0.43
N ILE A 303 -12.04 -13.64 0.51
CA ILE A 303 -12.77 -12.85 -0.48
C ILE A 303 -12.10 -12.96 -1.85
N MET A 304 -10.77 -12.79 -1.92
CA MET A 304 -10.03 -12.86 -3.18
C MET A 304 -10.13 -14.24 -3.85
N GLU A 305 -10.12 -15.31 -3.05
CA GLU A 305 -10.36 -16.68 -3.52
C GLU A 305 -11.76 -16.82 -4.15
N GLY A 306 -12.80 -16.35 -3.45
CA GLY A 306 -14.17 -16.44 -3.97
C GLY A 306 -14.54 -15.42 -5.06
N LEU A 307 -13.62 -14.54 -5.47
CA LEU A 307 -13.79 -13.65 -6.62
C LEU A 307 -12.99 -14.14 -7.84
N ARG A 308 -11.71 -14.46 -7.67
CA ARG A 308 -10.85 -14.87 -8.81
C ARG A 308 -11.37 -16.17 -9.42
N GLY A 309 -11.60 -16.17 -10.73
CA GLY A 309 -12.16 -17.32 -11.46
C GLY A 309 -13.69 -17.45 -11.36
N HIS A 310 -14.29 -17.01 -10.25
CA HIS A 310 -15.75 -17.03 -10.04
C HIS A 310 -16.50 -15.83 -10.66
N THR A 311 -15.79 -14.80 -11.10
CA THR A 311 -16.35 -13.66 -11.84
C THR A 311 -15.36 -13.14 -12.89
N SER A 312 -15.80 -12.18 -13.72
CA SER A 312 -15.02 -11.51 -14.74
C SER A 312 -13.69 -10.98 -14.19
N GLY A 313 -12.59 -11.21 -14.90
CA GLY A 313 -11.24 -10.87 -14.41
C GLY A 313 -11.02 -9.40 -14.08
N TYR A 314 -11.70 -8.48 -14.80
CA TYR A 314 -11.65 -7.04 -14.56
C TYR A 314 -12.55 -6.56 -13.42
N ALA A 315 -13.42 -7.44 -12.89
CA ALA A 315 -14.22 -7.19 -11.68
C ALA A 315 -13.47 -7.60 -10.40
N VAL A 316 -12.29 -8.23 -10.52
CA VAL A 316 -11.49 -8.66 -9.38
C VAL A 316 -10.49 -7.56 -9.02
N PRO A 317 -10.66 -6.84 -7.89
CA PRO A 317 -9.72 -5.81 -7.47
C PRO A 317 -8.39 -6.44 -7.02
N THR A 318 -7.39 -5.62 -6.74
CA THR A 318 -6.22 -6.07 -5.97
C THR A 318 -6.51 -5.88 -4.49
N PHE A 319 -6.41 -6.93 -3.67
CA PHE A 319 -6.44 -6.79 -2.22
C PHE A 319 -5.05 -6.33 -1.75
N VAL A 320 -5.00 -5.21 -1.01
CA VAL A 320 -3.74 -4.59 -0.59
C VAL A 320 -3.75 -4.27 0.90
N ILE A 321 -2.60 -4.40 1.52
CA ILE A 321 -2.30 -3.84 2.83
C ILE A 321 -1.41 -2.62 2.57
N ASP A 322 -1.87 -1.42 2.94
CA ASP A 322 -0.99 -0.25 2.92
C ASP A 322 -0.07 -0.34 4.15
N ALA A 323 1.21 -0.60 3.91
CA ALA A 323 2.14 -1.03 4.93
C ALA A 323 2.37 0.07 5.97
N PRO A 324 2.22 -0.24 7.28
CA PRO A 324 2.51 0.70 8.34
C PRO A 324 3.92 1.28 8.23
N GLY A 325 4.07 2.56 8.60
CA GLY A 325 5.34 3.29 8.44
C GLY A 325 5.62 3.76 7.01
N GLY A 326 4.66 3.59 6.09
CA GLY A 326 4.70 4.15 4.74
C GLY A 326 5.50 3.34 3.73
N GLY A 327 5.51 2.00 3.87
CA GLY A 327 6.10 1.09 2.87
C GLY A 327 5.28 0.96 1.58
N GLY A 328 4.06 1.49 1.56
CA GLY A 328 3.18 1.46 0.40
C GLY A 328 2.25 0.24 0.36
N LYS A 329 1.53 0.11 -0.75
CA LYS A 329 0.44 -0.85 -0.95
C LYS A 329 1.03 -2.19 -1.37
N ILE A 330 1.00 -3.16 -0.48
CA ILE A 330 1.53 -4.51 -0.71
C ILE A 330 0.36 -5.41 -1.11
N PRO A 331 0.36 -6.00 -2.33
CA PRO A 331 -0.69 -6.90 -2.76
C PRO A 331 -0.65 -8.22 -2.00
N VAL A 332 -1.83 -8.73 -1.66
CA VAL A 332 -2.01 -10.02 -0.98
C VAL A 332 -3.08 -10.80 -1.75
N MET A 333 -2.77 -12.04 -2.10
CA MET A 333 -3.68 -12.92 -2.84
C MET A 333 -3.43 -14.38 -2.47
N PRO A 334 -4.39 -15.27 -2.75
CA PRO A 334 -4.18 -16.70 -2.55
C PRO A 334 -3.01 -17.26 -3.38
N ASN A 335 -2.42 -18.37 -2.93
CA ASN A 335 -1.34 -19.04 -3.65
C ASN A 335 -1.89 -19.91 -4.77
N TYR A 336 -1.53 -19.61 -6.01
CA TYR A 336 -1.89 -20.41 -7.19
C TYR A 336 -0.73 -21.26 -7.72
N LEU A 337 0.52 -20.83 -7.48
CA LEU A 337 1.72 -21.64 -7.67
C LEU A 337 1.86 -22.63 -6.52
N ILE A 338 1.95 -23.92 -6.83
CA ILE A 338 2.11 -25.01 -5.85
C ILE A 338 3.55 -25.50 -5.80
N SER A 339 4.17 -25.69 -6.97
CA SER A 339 5.52 -26.26 -7.09
C SER A 339 6.17 -25.85 -8.42
N TYR A 340 7.48 -26.07 -8.55
CA TYR A 340 8.24 -25.79 -9.77
C TYR A 340 9.52 -26.65 -9.84
N SER A 341 10.03 -26.87 -11.04
CA SER A 341 11.34 -27.45 -11.35
C SER A 341 12.15 -26.51 -12.24
N ASP A 342 13.19 -27.02 -12.90
CA ASP A 342 14.03 -26.30 -13.87
C ASP A 342 13.37 -26.05 -15.24
N HIS A 343 12.21 -26.65 -15.53
CA HIS A 343 11.51 -26.55 -16.82
C HIS A 343 9.98 -26.67 -16.72
N LYS A 344 9.41 -26.70 -15.51
CA LYS A 344 7.96 -26.83 -15.30
C LYS A 344 7.51 -26.08 -14.06
N VAL A 345 6.28 -25.57 -14.11
CA VAL A 345 5.55 -25.08 -12.93
C VAL A 345 4.25 -25.86 -12.72
N VAL A 346 3.91 -26.15 -11.47
CA VAL A 346 2.65 -26.77 -11.04
C VAL A 346 1.75 -25.70 -10.45
N LEU A 347 0.56 -25.54 -11.04
CA LEU A 347 -0.41 -24.51 -10.70
C LEU A 347 -1.72 -25.16 -10.29
N ARG A 348 -2.46 -24.52 -9.39
CA ARG A 348 -3.90 -24.78 -9.19
C ARG A 348 -4.73 -23.62 -9.73
N ASN A 349 -5.98 -23.89 -10.07
CA ASN A 349 -6.98 -22.86 -10.33
C ASN A 349 -7.97 -22.67 -9.15
N TYR A 350 -9.02 -21.88 -9.38
CA TYR A 350 -10.08 -21.60 -8.41
C TYR A 350 -11.00 -22.81 -8.09
N GLU A 351 -11.01 -23.84 -8.94
CA GLU A 351 -11.80 -25.08 -8.76
C GLU A 351 -11.01 -26.16 -8.00
N GLY A 352 -9.72 -25.91 -7.72
CA GLY A 352 -8.79 -26.92 -7.23
C GLY A 352 -8.22 -27.84 -8.32
N TYR A 353 -8.44 -27.53 -9.60
CA TYR A 353 -7.79 -28.24 -10.71
C TYR A 353 -6.29 -27.93 -10.72
N ILE A 354 -5.46 -28.96 -10.64
CA ILE A 354 -4.01 -28.87 -10.63
C ILE A 354 -3.47 -29.25 -12.00
N THR A 355 -2.60 -28.40 -12.56
CA THR A 355 -2.02 -28.59 -13.89
C THR A 355 -0.56 -28.19 -13.92
N THR A 356 0.17 -28.65 -14.92
CA THR A 356 1.54 -28.22 -15.22
C THR A 356 1.56 -27.23 -16.39
N TYR A 357 2.50 -26.30 -16.35
CA TYR A 357 2.90 -25.49 -17.49
C TYR A 357 4.38 -25.77 -17.81
N GLU A 358 4.66 -26.12 -19.07
CA GLU A 358 6.02 -26.38 -19.57
C GLU A 358 6.73 -25.06 -19.86
N GLU A 359 7.93 -24.88 -19.30
CA GLU A 359 8.78 -23.73 -19.56
C GLU A 359 9.76 -24.01 -20.72
N PRO A 360 10.15 -22.99 -21.49
CA PRO A 360 11.03 -23.18 -22.64
C PRO A 360 12.47 -23.53 -22.23
N GLU A 361 13.02 -24.62 -22.77
CA GLU A 361 14.43 -25.01 -22.54
C GLU A 361 15.45 -24.04 -23.19
N THR A 362 15.03 -23.27 -24.19
CA THR A 362 15.92 -22.46 -25.04
C THR A 362 15.66 -20.95 -24.97
N TYR A 363 15.26 -20.42 -23.81
CA TYR A 363 15.09 -18.98 -23.65
C TYR A 363 16.44 -18.25 -23.67
N THR A 364 16.61 -17.33 -24.62
CA THR A 364 17.75 -16.40 -24.64
C THR A 364 17.36 -15.14 -23.90
N ARG A 365 18.16 -14.75 -22.91
CA ARG A 365 17.92 -13.52 -22.13
C ARG A 365 17.84 -12.31 -23.06
N HIS A 366 16.91 -11.42 -22.76
CA HIS A 366 16.81 -10.12 -23.41
C HIS A 366 18.13 -9.35 -23.36
N ASP A 367 18.58 -8.87 -24.52
CA ASP A 367 19.79 -8.04 -24.63
C ASP A 367 19.44 -6.58 -24.36
N SER A 368 19.74 -6.11 -23.15
CA SER A 368 19.52 -4.72 -22.74
C SER A 368 20.39 -3.74 -23.53
N ALA A 369 21.52 -4.17 -24.09
CA ALA A 369 22.43 -3.30 -24.83
C ALA A 369 21.88 -2.92 -26.22
N SER A 370 20.97 -3.71 -26.80
CA SER A 370 20.31 -3.39 -28.07
C SER A 370 18.88 -2.86 -27.91
N CYS A 371 18.33 -2.87 -26.71
CA CYS A 371 16.97 -2.42 -26.43
C CYS A 371 16.91 -0.92 -26.12
N SER A 372 16.20 -0.17 -26.96
CA SER A 372 16.01 1.27 -26.74
C SER A 372 15.31 1.60 -25.43
N TYR A 373 14.41 0.75 -24.93
CA TYR A 373 13.72 0.99 -23.66
C TYR A 373 14.64 0.78 -22.46
N CYS A 374 15.50 -0.24 -22.49
CA CYS A 374 16.50 -0.45 -21.44
C CYS A 374 17.53 0.68 -21.40
N GLN A 375 17.89 1.23 -22.57
CA GLN A 375 18.81 2.37 -22.66
C GLN A 375 18.22 3.70 -22.17
N HIS A 376 16.88 3.81 -22.11
CA HIS A 376 16.17 5.02 -21.69
C HIS A 376 15.33 4.75 -20.42
N GLU A 377 15.86 3.91 -19.54
CA GLU A 377 15.23 3.64 -18.25
C GLU A 377 15.09 4.92 -17.42
N ARG A 378 13.96 5.04 -16.72
CA ARG A 378 13.74 6.16 -15.79
C ARG A 378 14.44 5.85 -14.47
N PRO A 379 15.36 6.71 -14.00
CA PRO A 379 16.08 6.43 -12.77
C PRO A 379 15.17 6.50 -11.54
N GLU A 380 15.12 5.42 -10.76
CA GLU A 380 14.42 5.34 -9.46
C GLU A 380 15.42 5.34 -8.31
N ALA A 381 16.23 6.41 -8.23
CA ALA A 381 17.37 6.48 -7.33
C ALA A 381 16.98 6.18 -5.86
N GLY A 382 17.59 5.14 -5.30
CA GLY A 382 17.41 4.75 -3.91
C GLY A 382 16.12 3.96 -3.60
N GLN A 383 15.29 3.64 -4.59
CA GLN A 383 14.02 2.92 -4.40
C GLN A 383 13.87 1.63 -5.21
N SER A 384 14.93 1.15 -5.89
CA SER A 384 14.92 -0.12 -6.65
C SER A 384 14.66 -1.37 -5.79
N GLY A 385 15.11 -1.39 -4.54
CA GLY A 385 14.80 -2.45 -3.57
C GLY A 385 15.11 -3.85 -4.10
N VAL A 386 14.12 -4.76 -4.03
CA VAL A 386 14.26 -6.15 -4.49
C VAL A 386 14.48 -6.25 -6.01
N LEU A 387 13.93 -5.31 -6.80
CA LEU A 387 14.18 -5.29 -8.24
C LEU A 387 15.67 -5.05 -8.53
N GLY A 388 16.32 -4.14 -7.79
CA GLY A 388 17.76 -3.91 -7.89
C GLY A 388 18.61 -5.15 -7.54
N LEU A 389 18.10 -6.09 -6.72
CA LEU A 389 18.76 -7.39 -6.51
C LEU A 389 18.68 -8.27 -7.75
N LEU A 390 17.52 -8.30 -8.42
CA LEU A 390 17.29 -9.09 -9.63
C LEU A 390 18.07 -8.53 -10.83
N GLU A 391 18.32 -7.23 -10.85
CA GLU A 391 19.08 -6.54 -11.90
C GLU A 391 20.60 -6.60 -11.69
N GLY A 392 21.05 -7.01 -10.50
CA GLY A 392 22.47 -7.05 -10.16
C GLY A 392 23.04 -5.69 -9.76
N GLU A 393 22.22 -4.73 -9.35
CA GLU A 393 22.68 -3.46 -8.78
C GLU A 393 23.32 -3.63 -7.41
N ARG A 394 22.98 -4.70 -6.69
CA ARG A 394 23.54 -5.08 -5.39
C ARG A 394 23.23 -6.55 -5.10
N MET A 395 23.96 -7.17 -4.17
CA MET A 395 23.77 -8.58 -3.80
C MET A 395 22.83 -8.81 -2.62
N TRP A 396 22.63 -7.81 -1.76
CA TRP A 396 21.84 -7.95 -0.54
C TRP A 396 21.14 -6.64 -0.16
N ILE A 397 20.10 -6.78 0.67
CA ILE A 397 19.44 -5.69 1.40
C ILE A 397 19.47 -6.09 2.87
N GLU A 398 20.02 -5.21 3.70
CA GLU A 398 20.21 -5.48 5.12
C GLU A 398 19.37 -4.50 5.95
N PRO A 399 18.75 -4.97 7.06
CA PRO A 399 18.15 -4.08 8.03
C PRO A 399 19.17 -3.12 8.62
N LYS A 400 18.75 -1.91 8.98
CA LYS A 400 19.59 -0.96 9.73
C LYS A 400 20.08 -1.63 11.02
N GLY A 401 21.39 -1.55 11.31
CA GLY A 401 21.97 -2.21 12.48
C GLY A 401 22.55 -3.61 12.19
N PHE A 402 22.41 -4.12 10.96
CA PHE A 402 22.85 -5.47 10.62
C PHE A 402 24.34 -5.68 10.90
N GLU A 403 25.22 -4.85 10.35
CA GLU A 403 26.66 -5.00 10.55
C GLU A 403 27.04 -4.90 12.04
N GLU A 404 26.46 -3.95 12.76
CA GLU A 404 26.73 -3.71 14.17
C GLU A 404 26.39 -4.92 15.04
N VAL A 405 25.23 -5.56 14.82
CA VAL A 405 24.84 -6.78 15.56
C VAL A 405 25.77 -7.95 15.23
N HIS A 406 26.29 -8.01 14.01
CA HIS A 406 27.17 -9.08 13.55
C HIS A 406 28.63 -8.88 13.94
N THR A 407 29.04 -7.67 14.37
CA THR A 407 30.34 -7.49 15.04
C THR A 407 30.43 -8.26 16.36
N ARG A 408 29.29 -8.63 16.96
CA ARG A 408 29.20 -9.31 18.27
C ARG A 408 30.00 -8.58 19.37
N GLY A 409 30.08 -7.26 19.30
CA GLY A 409 30.83 -6.43 20.24
C GLY A 409 32.35 -6.44 20.02
N ASN A 410 32.84 -6.99 18.90
CA ASN A 410 34.23 -6.85 18.52
C ASN A 410 34.52 -5.38 18.16
N THR A 411 35.28 -4.71 19.02
CA THR A 411 35.68 -3.31 18.85
C THR A 411 36.99 -3.15 18.09
N GLU A 412 37.72 -4.25 17.86
CA GLU A 412 39.02 -4.24 17.19
C GLU A 412 38.91 -4.86 15.79
N ALA A 413 39.19 -4.04 14.77
CA ALA A 413 39.30 -4.52 13.40
C ALA A 413 40.51 -5.47 13.31
N HIS A 414 40.26 -6.75 13.02
CA HIS A 414 41.35 -7.72 12.85
C HIS A 414 41.66 -7.95 11.37
N ARG A 415 42.86 -8.47 11.07
CA ARG A 415 43.40 -8.64 9.70
C ARG A 415 42.53 -9.39 8.68
N LEU A 416 41.48 -10.10 9.14
CA LEU A 416 40.57 -10.79 8.23
C LEU A 416 39.39 -9.90 7.80
N GLN A 417 39.08 -8.85 8.56
CA GLN A 417 38.00 -7.91 8.29
C GLN A 417 38.41 -6.83 7.28
N ASP A 418 38.64 -7.25 6.04
CA ASP A 418 39.01 -6.38 4.94
C ASP A 418 37.83 -6.25 3.96
N PRO A 419 37.19 -5.06 3.87
CA PRO A 419 36.06 -4.80 2.99
C PRO A 419 36.26 -5.22 1.53
N SER A 420 37.51 -5.17 1.04
CA SER A 420 37.82 -5.56 -0.35
C SER A 420 37.53 -7.03 -0.66
N LYS A 421 37.40 -7.89 0.36
CA LYS A 421 37.09 -9.32 0.21
C LYS A 421 35.64 -9.61 -0.16
N TRP A 422 34.74 -8.66 0.07
CA TRP A 422 33.30 -8.85 -0.13
C TRP A 422 32.74 -7.97 -1.24
N VAL A 423 33.61 -7.58 -2.18
CA VAL A 423 33.20 -6.91 -3.42
C VAL A 423 32.90 -7.98 -4.48
N PRO A 424 31.63 -8.22 -4.83
CA PRO A 424 31.28 -9.20 -5.85
C PRO A 424 31.75 -8.73 -7.24
N PHE A 425 32.24 -9.64 -8.06
CA PHE A 425 32.60 -9.33 -9.44
C PHE A 425 31.34 -9.26 -10.31
N GLY A 426 31.15 -8.16 -11.03
CA GLY A 426 30.05 -7.98 -11.99
C GLY A 426 28.66 -7.68 -11.37
N VAL A 427 28.61 -7.38 -10.07
CA VAL A 427 27.38 -6.97 -9.36
C VAL A 427 27.71 -5.73 -8.53
N GLY A 428 26.88 -4.68 -8.57
CA GLY A 428 27.13 -3.44 -7.83
C GLY A 428 27.76 -2.30 -8.64
N ALA A 429 27.49 -1.05 -8.22
CA ALA A 429 28.05 0.17 -8.80
C ALA A 429 29.56 0.38 -8.51
N ILE A 430 30.16 -0.51 -7.72
CA ILE A 430 31.61 -0.60 -7.59
C ILE A 430 32.04 -1.65 -8.61
N GLU A 431 32.23 -1.24 -9.86
CA GLU A 431 33.23 -1.92 -10.69
C GLU A 431 34.54 -1.79 -9.92
N GLY A 432 34.82 -2.79 -9.10
CA GLY A 432 36.14 -2.97 -8.53
C GLY A 432 37.08 -2.96 -9.72
N THR A 433 37.97 -1.97 -9.74
CA THR A 433 39.21 -2.02 -10.48
C THR A 433 40.03 -3.19 -9.93
N ALA A 434 39.58 -4.41 -10.18
CA ALA A 434 40.38 -5.60 -10.02
C ALA A 434 41.54 -5.41 -11.00
N THR A 435 42.70 -5.04 -10.47
CA THR A 435 43.93 -4.75 -11.23
C THR A 435 44.42 -5.94 -12.05
N ARG A 436 43.78 -7.10 -11.91
CA ARG A 436 43.87 -8.22 -12.85
C ARG A 436 42.52 -8.94 -12.95
N PRO A 437 42.03 -9.24 -14.16
CA PRO A 437 40.94 -10.19 -14.31
C PRO A 437 41.35 -11.52 -13.69
N LEU A 438 40.49 -12.09 -12.83
CA LEU A 438 40.66 -13.46 -12.36
C LEU A 438 40.62 -14.37 -13.59
N ARG A 439 41.61 -15.26 -13.74
CA ARG A 439 41.56 -16.30 -14.77
C ARG A 439 40.31 -17.14 -14.51
N VAL A 440 39.30 -16.99 -15.37
CA VAL A 440 38.26 -17.98 -15.52
C VAL A 440 38.99 -19.28 -15.85
N LEU A 441 38.80 -20.33 -15.04
CA LEU A 441 39.24 -21.66 -15.40
C LEU A 441 38.50 -22.01 -16.70
N GLU A 442 39.20 -21.94 -17.83
CA GLU A 442 38.69 -22.51 -19.07
C GLU A 442 38.30 -23.96 -18.77
N ARG A 443 37.09 -24.36 -19.18
CA ARG A 443 36.69 -25.77 -19.13
C ARG A 443 37.83 -26.56 -19.75
N GLY A 444 38.44 -27.45 -18.98
CA GLY A 444 39.55 -28.25 -19.45
C GLY A 444 39.14 -29.05 -20.67
N ASP A 445 39.54 -28.60 -21.86
CA ASP A 445 39.51 -29.41 -23.07
C ASP A 445 40.61 -30.46 -22.92
N GLY A 446 40.22 -31.60 -22.34
CA GLY A 446 41.05 -32.79 -22.30
C GLY A 446 41.12 -33.46 -23.66
N ALA A 447 42.10 -33.10 -24.49
CA ALA A 447 42.73 -34.01 -25.45
C ALA A 447 44.15 -33.50 -25.84
N PRO A 448 45.19 -34.35 -25.84
CA PRO A 448 46.57 -33.90 -25.93
C PRO A 448 47.06 -33.83 -27.40
N SER A 449 47.83 -32.79 -27.74
CA SER A 449 48.75 -32.84 -28.87
C SER A 449 50.10 -32.23 -28.51
N THR A 450 51.01 -33.11 -28.10
CA THR A 450 52.45 -33.19 -28.41
C THR A 450 53.27 -31.93 -28.76
N LEU A 451 54.49 -31.92 -28.21
CA LEU A 451 55.70 -31.16 -28.58
C LEU A 451 55.78 -29.76 -27.96
N SER A 452 56.87 -29.29 -27.38
CA SER A 452 58.22 -29.81 -27.09
C SER A 452 58.90 -28.77 -26.17
N ASP A 453 59.97 -29.20 -25.51
CA ASP A 453 60.89 -28.37 -24.72
C ASP A 453 61.19 -27.01 -25.34
N GLU A 454 61.13 -25.93 -24.56
CA GLU A 454 62.18 -24.90 -24.56
C GLU A 454 61.98 -23.80 -23.49
N VAL A 455 63.08 -23.53 -22.78
CA VAL A 455 63.48 -22.22 -22.20
C VAL A 455 62.83 -21.84 -20.86
N ARG A 456 63.46 -22.21 -19.74
CA ARG A 456 64.50 -21.42 -19.00
C ARG A 456 63.95 -20.17 -18.29
N ALA A 457 63.90 -20.31 -16.97
CA ALA A 457 64.64 -19.50 -16.00
C ALA A 457 64.61 -17.97 -16.13
N ALA A 458 64.06 -17.31 -15.10
CA ALA A 458 64.68 -16.13 -14.52
C ALA A 458 64.18 -15.87 -13.07
N THR A 459 65.14 -15.96 -12.14
CA THR A 459 65.38 -15.07 -10.99
C THR A 459 64.29 -14.96 -9.92
N GLU A 460 64.43 -15.56 -8.72
CA GLU A 460 65.28 -15.12 -7.59
C GLU A 460 65.24 -13.60 -7.34
N THR A 461 64.70 -13.14 -6.19
CA THR A 461 65.49 -12.67 -5.04
C THR A 461 64.66 -11.94 -3.97
N ASN A 462 65.08 -12.17 -2.72
CA ASN A 462 65.02 -11.30 -1.52
C ASN A 462 63.75 -11.16 -0.64
N ALA A 463 63.68 -12.09 0.31
CA ALA A 463 63.75 -11.96 1.77
C ALA A 463 63.84 -10.57 2.49
N GLY A 464 63.22 -10.54 3.68
CA GLY A 464 63.54 -9.71 4.87
C GLY A 464 62.28 -9.34 5.67
N VAL A 465 61.76 -10.13 6.62
CA VAL A 465 62.13 -10.34 8.06
C VAL A 465 62.24 -9.07 8.90
N VAL A 466 61.31 -8.87 9.85
CA VAL A 466 61.54 -8.46 11.27
C VAL A 466 60.35 -8.94 12.15
N GLU A 467 60.64 -9.63 13.26
CA GLU A 467 59.79 -9.88 14.45
C GLU A 467 60.52 -9.32 15.72
N PRO A 468 60.12 -9.58 16.99
CA PRO A 468 58.95 -9.11 17.76
C PRO A 468 59.36 -8.55 19.17
N GLY A 469 58.39 -8.23 20.03
CA GLY A 469 58.58 -8.07 21.50
C GLY A 469 57.30 -7.56 22.18
N ASP A 470 56.58 -8.39 22.97
CA ASP A 470 56.75 -8.73 24.40
C ASP A 470 56.21 -7.61 25.34
N LEU A 471 55.35 -7.78 26.35
CA LEU A 471 55.03 -8.92 27.24
C LEU A 471 53.76 -8.64 28.10
N ALA A 472 53.15 -9.75 28.59
CA ALA A 472 52.43 -9.94 29.87
C ALA A 472 51.02 -9.33 30.06
N SER A 473 50.05 -9.97 30.73
CA SER A 473 49.87 -11.34 31.27
C SER A 473 48.40 -11.48 31.70
N GLU A 474 47.74 -12.56 31.29
CA GLU A 474 46.31 -12.90 31.44
C GLU A 474 45.87 -13.37 32.84
N GLU A 475 46.57 -13.04 33.91
CA GLU A 475 46.39 -13.72 35.20
C GLU A 475 45.59 -12.94 36.27
N GLN A 476 44.70 -12.02 35.87
CA GLN A 476 43.94 -11.20 36.84
C GLN A 476 42.44 -10.98 36.53
N ARG A 477 41.81 -11.76 35.65
CA ARG A 477 40.34 -11.60 35.38
C ARG A 477 39.51 -12.88 35.44
N ALA A 478 40.03 -13.96 36.00
CA ALA A 478 39.36 -15.26 36.08
C ALA A 478 38.47 -15.49 37.32
N GLU A 479 38.18 -14.48 38.15
CA GLU A 479 37.43 -14.70 39.42
C GLU A 479 36.09 -13.97 39.56
N ARG A 480 35.46 -13.47 38.47
CA ARG A 480 34.23 -12.67 38.64
C ARG A 480 33.11 -12.84 37.62
N ARG A 481 32.91 -14.03 37.03
CA ARG A 481 31.67 -14.33 36.28
C ARG A 481 31.24 -15.79 36.43
N GLN A 482 30.81 -16.14 37.64
CA GLN A 482 30.01 -17.32 37.90
C GLN A 482 28.72 -16.85 38.59
N ALA A 483 27.70 -16.56 37.79
CA ALA A 483 26.29 -16.48 38.19
C ALA A 483 25.42 -16.46 36.93
N GLU A 484 24.54 -17.45 36.83
CA GLU A 484 23.28 -17.45 36.07
C GLU A 484 23.34 -17.65 34.55
N SER A 485 23.37 -18.92 34.11
CA SER A 485 22.77 -19.38 32.85
C SER A 485 22.83 -20.92 32.77
N GLU A 486 21.94 -21.62 33.48
CA GLU A 486 21.62 -23.02 33.20
C GLU A 486 20.21 -23.11 32.64
N LEU A 487 20.10 -23.56 31.38
CA LEU A 487 19.07 -24.46 30.82
C LEU A 487 19.08 -24.35 29.28
N ALA A 488 19.94 -25.15 28.65
CA ALA A 488 19.87 -25.45 27.23
C ALA A 488 19.43 -26.91 27.05
N TYR A 489 18.31 -27.14 26.36
CA TYR A 489 17.88 -28.47 25.92
C TYR A 489 18.72 -28.92 24.71
N GLY A 490 19.06 -30.21 24.65
CA GLY A 490 19.84 -30.82 23.58
C GLY A 490 19.00 -31.25 22.37
N PRO A 491 19.61 -31.48 21.20
CA PRO A 491 18.91 -31.85 19.98
C PRO A 491 18.39 -33.30 20.04
N GLY A 492 17.09 -33.49 19.91
CA GLY A 492 16.43 -34.80 19.84
C GLY A 492 15.23 -35.02 20.79
N GLU A 493 14.88 -34.04 21.63
CA GLU A 493 13.73 -34.13 22.53
C GLU A 493 12.57 -33.26 22.02
N GLU A 494 11.46 -33.88 21.61
CA GLU A 494 10.20 -33.17 21.40
C GLU A 494 9.55 -32.82 22.76
N PRO A 495 8.99 -31.61 22.93
CA PRO A 495 8.39 -31.20 24.18
C PRO A 495 7.09 -31.97 24.43
N ARG A 496 7.00 -32.66 25.58
CA ARG A 496 5.73 -33.22 26.05
C ARG A 496 4.81 -32.08 26.53
N PRO A 497 3.49 -32.12 26.26
CA PRO A 497 2.54 -31.20 26.86
C PRO A 497 2.52 -31.34 28.39
N ARG A 498 2.26 -30.24 29.10
CA ARG A 498 2.12 -30.24 30.55
C ARG A 498 0.74 -30.77 30.94
N ASP A 499 0.66 -31.42 32.10
CA ASP A 499 -0.56 -32.02 32.64
C ASP A 499 -1.72 -31.02 32.69
N GLY A 500 -2.78 -31.28 31.92
CA GLY A 500 -4.03 -30.49 31.92
C GLY A 500 -4.50 -29.97 30.56
N GLU A 501 -3.72 -30.11 29.49
CA GLU A 501 -4.13 -29.69 28.13
C GLU A 501 -4.76 -30.86 27.33
N PRO A 502 -5.89 -30.65 26.61
CA PRO A 502 -6.52 -31.69 25.81
C PRO A 502 -5.72 -31.96 24.54
N THR A 503 -5.24 -33.19 24.35
CA THR A 503 -4.54 -33.61 23.13
C THR A 503 -5.54 -33.93 22.02
N GLY A 504 -5.47 -33.18 20.93
CA GLY A 504 -6.29 -33.39 19.75
C GLY A 504 -5.87 -34.66 18.99
N SER A 505 -6.71 -35.69 19.05
CA SER A 505 -6.68 -36.80 18.11
C SER A 505 -8.09 -37.23 17.75
N ALA A 506 -8.53 -36.89 16.54
CA ALA A 506 -9.64 -37.55 15.84
C ALA A 506 -9.62 -37.15 14.36
N HIS A 507 -8.79 -37.85 13.57
CA HIS A 507 -9.15 -38.11 12.18
C HIS A 507 -9.90 -39.45 12.16
N GLY A 508 -11.14 -39.44 11.69
CA GLY A 508 -11.93 -40.65 11.48
C GLY A 508 -13.39 -40.34 11.16
N GLU A 509 -13.75 -40.51 9.89
CA GLU A 509 -15.09 -40.78 9.36
C GLU A 509 -16.16 -39.68 9.48
N LEU A 510 -16.55 -39.09 8.35
CA LEU A 510 -17.89 -39.19 7.75
C LEU A 510 -18.04 -38.27 6.51
N LEU A 511 -18.81 -38.79 5.56
CA LEU A 511 -19.36 -38.26 4.30
C LEU A 511 -19.39 -36.73 4.09
#